data_AF-A0AA95I3I3-F1
#
_entry.id   AF-A0AA95I3I3-F1
#
_cell.length_a   1.000
_cell.length_b   1.000
_cell.length_c   1.000
_cell.angle_alpha   90.00
_cell.angle_beta   90.00
_cell.angle_gamma   90.00
#
_symmetry.space_group_name_H-M   'P 1'
#
loop_
_entity.id
_entity.type
_entity.pdbx_description
1 polymer ?
#
loop_
_entity_poly.entity_id
_entity_poly.type
_entity_poly.pdbx_seq_one_letter_code
_entity_poly.pdbx_strand_id
1 'polypeptide(L)'
;MVEKEFKVFKVPVTFFFLGVLFIIIGANGPDLAGTFSRPPNASSWSTSESLINAFTYVPMMIGINFLLVFATTFSIAFYLWQKNR
;
A
#
# COMPACT_ATOMS: atom_id res chain seq x y z
N MET A 1 26.99 5.80 16.27
CA MET A 1 26.55 4.38 16.36
C MET A 1 25.04 4.24 16.14
N VAL A 2 24.21 5.07 16.79
CA VAL A 2 22.74 5.07 16.65
C VAL A 2 22.22 5.18 15.21
N GLU A 3 22.76 6.07 14.37
CA GLU A 3 22.30 6.23 12.97
C GLU A 3 22.51 5.00 12.09
N LYS A 4 23.59 4.23 12.30
CA LYS A 4 23.86 3.01 11.53
C LYS A 4 22.87 1.89 11.89
N GLU A 5 22.45 1.81 13.16
CA GLU A 5 21.51 0.80 13.63
C GLU A 5 20.11 1.01 13.04
N PHE A 6 19.63 2.26 12.97
CA PHE A 6 18.30 2.54 12.39
C PHE A 6 18.25 2.42 10.86
N LYS A 7 19.39 2.54 10.17
CA LYS A 7 19.46 2.42 8.71
C LYS A 7 19.00 1.04 8.21
N VAL A 8 19.18 -0.01 9.03
CA VAL A 8 18.77 -1.39 8.71
C VAL A 8 17.24 -1.51 8.61
N PHE A 9 16.49 -0.66 9.31
CA PHE A 9 15.03 -0.66 9.28
C PHE A 9 14.43 0.23 8.18
N LYS A 10 15.25 0.94 7.39
CA LYS A 10 14.75 1.85 6.34
C LYS A 10 13.88 1.12 5.32
N VAL A 11 14.31 -0.06 4.88
CA VAL A 11 13.59 -0.87 3.87
C VAL A 11 12.24 -1.35 4.39
N PRO A 12 12.13 -2.07 5.54
CA PRO A 12 10.84 -2.51 6.04
C PRO A 12 9.88 -1.35 6.31
N VAL A 13 10.36 -0.27 6.94
CA VAL A 13 9.53 0.90 7.23
C VAL A 13 8.95 1.51 5.95
N THR A 14 9.71 1.54 4.86
CA THR A 14 9.22 2.02 3.55
C THR A 14 8.07 1.15 3.04
N PHE A 15 8.24 -0.17 3.07
CA PHE A 15 7.20 -1.11 2.62
C PHE A 15 5.95 -1.08 3.51
N PHE A 16 6.10 -0.84 4.81
CA PHE A 16 4.96 -0.64 5.71
C PHE A 16 4.11 0.55 5.25
N PHE A 17 4.72 1.72 5.04
CA PHE A 17 3.99 2.91 4.61
C PHE A 17 3.38 2.77 3.22
N LEU A 18 4.09 2.16 2.27
CA LEU A 18 3.54 1.85 0.95
C LEU A 18 2.36 0.88 1.06
N GLY A 19 2.49 -0.17 1.87
CA GLY A 19 1.41 -1.12 2.11
C GLY A 19 0.15 -0.43 2.62
N VAL A 20 0.27 0.35 3.70
CA VAL A 20 -0.86 1.11 4.27
C VAL A 20 -1.46 2.08 3.25
N LEU A 21 -0.63 2.82 2.50
CA LEU A 21 -1.11 3.75 1.48
C LEU A 21 -1.97 3.05 0.43
N PHE A 22 -1.52 1.91 -0.10
CA PHE A 22 -2.24 1.16 -1.12
C PHE A 22 -3.53 0.51 -0.59
N ILE A 23 -3.55 0.09 0.68
CA ILE A 23 -4.78 -0.35 1.35
C ILE A 23 -5.78 0.80 1.45
N ILE A 24 -5.34 2.00 1.85
CA ILE A 24 -6.21 3.18 1.93
C ILE A 24 -6.75 3.53 0.53
N ILE A 25 -5.91 3.52 -0.50
CA ILE A 25 -6.36 3.76 -1.88
C ILE A 25 -7.44 2.74 -2.26
N GLY A 26 -7.20 1.45 -2.03
CA GLY A 26 -8.18 0.41 -2.34
C GLY A 26 -9.47 0.50 -1.52
N ALA A 27 -9.39 0.89 -0.25
CA ALA A 27 -10.56 1.09 0.60
C ALA A 27 -11.47 2.22 0.11
N ASN A 28 -10.91 3.20 -0.62
CA ASN A 28 -11.65 4.28 -1.28
C ASN A 28 -11.93 3.99 -2.77
N GLY A 29 -11.80 2.72 -3.19
CA GLY A 29 -11.97 2.28 -4.58
C GLY A 29 -13.29 2.73 -5.25
N PRO A 30 -14.46 2.65 -4.58
CA PRO A 30 -15.72 3.11 -5.18
C PRO A 30 -15.73 4.60 -5.54
N ASP A 31 -15.26 5.47 -4.64
CA ASP A 31 -15.23 6.92 -4.86
C ASP A 31 -14.22 7.30 -5.95
N LEU A 32 -13.07 6.61 -5.97
CA LEU A 32 -12.05 6.80 -7.00
C LEU A 32 -12.58 6.34 -8.37
N ALA A 33 -13.17 5.15 -8.48
CA ALA A 33 -13.76 4.67 -9.72
C ALA A 33 -14.86 5.61 -10.22
N GLY A 34 -15.70 6.12 -9.31
CA GLY A 34 -16.69 7.15 -9.61
C GLY A 34 -16.04 8.40 -10.22
N THR A 35 -15.03 8.94 -9.55
CA THR A 35 -14.34 10.15 -9.98
C THR A 35 -13.64 9.98 -11.33
N PHE A 36 -12.90 8.88 -11.52
CA PHE A 36 -12.10 8.64 -12.73
C PHE A 36 -12.93 8.20 -13.94
N SER A 37 -14.14 7.66 -13.74
CA SER A 37 -15.04 7.28 -14.85
C SER A 37 -15.91 8.42 -15.36
N ARG A 38 -15.93 9.57 -14.68
CA ARG A 38 -16.80 10.70 -15.00
C ARG A 38 -16.51 11.23 -16.42
N PRO A 39 -17.50 11.22 -17.33
CA PRO A 39 -17.36 11.90 -18.62
C PRO A 39 -17.27 13.42 -18.45
N PRO A 40 -16.55 14.13 -19.33
CA PRO A 40 -16.49 15.59 -19.29
C PRO A 40 -17.89 16.21 -19.34
N ASN A 41 -18.15 17.19 -18.46
CA ASN A 41 -19.42 17.94 -18.36
C ASN A 41 -20.67 17.13 -17.97
N ALA A 42 -20.54 15.86 -17.56
CA ALA A 42 -21.67 15.08 -17.08
C ALA A 42 -22.11 15.53 -15.68
N SER A 43 -23.41 15.77 -15.49
CA SER A 43 -24.04 16.04 -14.19
C SER A 43 -24.34 14.76 -13.41
N SER A 44 -24.56 13.65 -14.11
CA SER A 44 -24.71 12.30 -13.55
C SER A 44 -24.11 11.27 -14.50
N TRP A 45 -23.54 10.20 -13.94
CA TRP A 45 -23.04 9.06 -14.70
C TRP A 45 -23.13 7.81 -13.82
N SER A 46 -23.12 6.65 -14.47
CA SER A 46 -22.98 5.37 -13.79
C SER A 46 -21.53 4.89 -13.86
N THR A 47 -21.09 4.24 -12.79
CA THR A 47 -19.78 3.59 -12.73
C THR A 47 -20.02 2.08 -12.76
N SER A 48 -19.36 1.37 -13.67
CA SER A 48 -19.49 -0.08 -13.76
C SER A 48 -18.91 -0.76 -12.51
N GLU A 49 -19.56 -1.81 -12.03
CA GLU A 49 -19.11 -2.60 -10.89
C GLU A 49 -17.71 -3.19 -11.11
N SER A 50 -17.38 -3.62 -12.32
CA SER A 50 -16.04 -4.11 -12.68
C SER A 50 -14.94 -3.07 -12.45
N LEU A 51 -15.23 -1.79 -12.74
CA LEU A 51 -14.30 -0.69 -12.51
C LEU A 51 -14.13 -0.41 -11.01
N ILE A 52 -15.24 -0.38 -10.26
CA ILE A 52 -15.19 -0.26 -8.79
C ILE A 52 -14.35 -1.39 -8.19
N ASN A 53 -14.57 -2.63 -8.64
CA ASN A 53 -13.82 -3.79 -8.19
C ASN A 53 -12.34 -3.69 -8.55
N ALA A 54 -11.99 -3.19 -9.74
CA ALA A 54 -10.60 -2.98 -10.12
C ALA A 54 -9.90 -1.93 -9.22
N PHE A 55 -10.55 -0.78 -8.99
CA PHE A 55 -10.02 0.26 -8.10
C PHE A 55 -10.00 -0.13 -6.62
N THR A 56 -10.82 -1.08 -6.21
CA THR A 56 -10.83 -1.61 -4.84
C THR A 56 -9.74 -2.68 -4.66
N TYR A 57 -9.81 -3.76 -5.43
CA TYR A 57 -9.05 -4.97 -5.16
C TYR A 57 -7.62 -4.92 -5.68
N VAL A 58 -7.34 -4.24 -6.80
CA VAL A 58 -5.96 -4.16 -7.32
C VAL A 58 -5.05 -3.40 -6.35
N PRO A 59 -5.40 -2.18 -5.88
CA PRO A 59 -4.59 -1.50 -4.88
C PRO A 59 -4.52 -2.27 -3.56
N MET A 60 -5.63 -2.88 -3.10
CA MET A 60 -5.61 -3.70 -1.88
C MET A 60 -4.62 -4.86 -1.99
N MET A 61 -4.62 -5.62 -3.10
CA MET A 61 -3.68 -6.72 -3.30
C MET A 61 -2.23 -6.22 -3.31
N ILE A 62 -1.95 -5.09 -3.97
CA ILE A 62 -0.61 -4.47 -3.94
C ILE A 62 -0.22 -4.11 -2.50
N GLY A 63 -1.13 -3.49 -1.74
CA GLY A 63 -0.93 -3.13 -0.35
C GLY A 63 -0.63 -4.33 0.56
N ILE A 64 -1.41 -5.41 0.43
CA ILE A 64 -1.19 -6.67 1.15
C ILE A 64 0.21 -7.24 0.84
N ASN A 65 0.60 -7.27 -0.44
CA ASN A 65 1.92 -7.74 -0.83
C ASN A 65 3.05 -6.91 -0.21
N PHE A 66 2.92 -5.57 -0.17
CA PHE A 66 3.89 -4.73 0.53
C PHE A 66 3.93 -4.98 2.04
N LEU A 67 2.80 -5.26 2.68
CA LEU A 67 2.78 -5.63 4.11
C LEU A 67 3.45 -6.98 4.37
N LEU A 68 3.34 -7.95 3.44
CA LEU A 68 4.09 -9.22 3.52
C LEU A 68 5.60 -8.99 3.35
N VAL A 69 6.00 -8.15 2.40
CA VAL A 69 7.42 -7.75 2.23
C VAL A 69 7.93 -7.01 3.46
N PHE A 70 7.12 -6.15 4.07
CA PHE A 70 7.44 -5.52 5.35
C PHE A 70 7.68 -6.57 6.44
N ALA A 71 6.76 -7.52 6.65
CA ALA A 71 6.88 -8.52 7.70
C ALA A 71 8.16 -9.36 7.55
N THR A 72 8.46 -9.80 6.32
CA THR A 72 9.67 -10.58 6.03
C THR A 72 10.96 -9.76 6.20
N THR A 73 11.04 -8.58 5.60
CA THR A 73 12.24 -7.73 5.69
C THR A 73 12.47 -7.18 7.09
N PHE A 74 11.41 -6.88 7.84
CA PHE A 74 11.51 -6.46 9.24
C PHE A 74 12.06 -7.59 10.10
N SER A 75 11.57 -8.82 9.91
CA SER A 75 12.05 -9.99 10.65
C SER A 75 13.55 -10.24 10.42
N ILE A 76 14.00 -10.13 9.15
CA ILE A 76 15.42 -10.26 8.79
C ILE A 76 16.25 -9.12 9.41
N ALA A 77 15.80 -7.87 9.25
CA ALA A 77 16.45 -6.70 9.80
C ALA A 77 16.61 -6.79 11.33
N PHE A 78 15.55 -7.21 12.02
CA PHE A 78 15.52 -7.38 13.46
C PHE A 78 16.48 -8.47 13.92
N TYR A 79 16.48 -9.64 13.26
CA TYR A 79 17.43 -10.72 13.56
C TYR A 79 18.89 -10.29 13.40
N LEU A 80 19.22 -9.59 12.31
CA LEU A 80 20.57 -9.08 12.06
C LEU A 80 20.99 -8.03 13.09
N TRP A 81 20.06 -7.14 13.48
CA TRP A 81 20.31 -6.15 14.53
C TRP A 81 20.56 -6.81 15.89
N GLN A 82 19.81 -7.85 16.24
CA GLN A 82 20.05 -8.62 17.47
C GLN A 82 21.40 -9.34 17.45
N LYS A 83 21.79 -9.94 16.32
CA LYS A 83 23.06 -10.66 16.19
C LYS A 83 24.30 -9.74 16.23
N ASN A 84 24.15 -8.51 15.75
CA ASN A 84 25.25 -7.54 15.70
C ASN A 84 25.37 -6.69 16.98
N ARG A 85 24.52 -6.95 17.99
CA ARG A 85 24.64 -6.46 19.36
C ARG A 85 25.30 -7.51 20.25
#